data_AF-A0A7Z0MPB5-F1
#
_entry.id   AF-A0A7Z0MPB5-F1
#
_cell.length_a   1.000
_cell.length_b   1.000
_cell.length_c   1.000
_cell.angle_alpha   90.00
_cell.angle_beta   90.00
_cell.angle_gamma   90.00
#
_symmetry.space_group_name_H-M   'P 1'
#
loop_
_entity.id
_entity.type
_entity.pdbx_description
1 polymer ?
#
loop_
_entity_poly.entity_id
_entity_poly.type
_entity_poly.pdbx_seq_one_letter_code
_entity_poly.pdbx_strand_id
1 'polypeptide(L)'
;MSITLQSRKISTHLHYTIHTMKKIIFLIFGSLFLQACSDDNNTDNTTSNPVATASIKEAPQKNAPKSEPVESKWNGTSLSDATIKKVQQDKYNYTQCVYTEAQKKGYQKIDSRVATDAVIKQCEPDLAIIRTTFINDGVPKEIADRYLKKTRVQMTRKILQSLIFAEAARNAGATQ
;
A
#
# COMPACT_ATOMS: atom_id res chain seq x y z
N MET A 1 66.02 14.04 -30.90
CA MET A 1 64.76 13.38 -31.35
C MET A 1 63.65 13.96 -30.48
N SER A 2 62.75 14.72 -31.10
CA SER A 2 61.87 15.69 -30.44
C SER A 2 60.59 15.09 -29.88
N ILE A 3 60.10 15.69 -28.80
CA ILE A 3 58.80 15.46 -28.16
C ILE A 3 57.77 16.38 -28.81
N THR A 4 56.56 15.89 -29.13
CA THR A 4 55.39 16.74 -29.35
C THR A 4 54.09 16.08 -28.89
N LEU A 5 53.38 16.76 -27.98
CA LEU A 5 52.03 16.47 -27.50
C LEU A 5 50.98 16.57 -28.60
N GLN A 6 49.92 15.74 -28.53
CA GLN A 6 48.57 16.12 -28.96
C GLN A 6 47.53 15.58 -27.97
N SER A 7 47.15 16.45 -27.04
CA SER A 7 45.92 16.39 -26.25
C SER A 7 44.85 17.21 -26.96
N ARG A 8 43.57 16.86 -26.73
CA ARG A 8 42.31 17.56 -27.10
C ARG A 8 41.55 17.03 -28.32
N LYS A 9 40.72 16.01 -28.12
CA LYS A 9 39.47 15.85 -28.91
C LYS A 9 38.42 14.91 -28.28
N ILE A 10 37.93 15.18 -27.06
CA ILE A 10 36.79 14.40 -26.48
C ILE A 10 35.67 15.30 -25.88
N SER A 11 35.79 16.63 -25.90
CA SER A 11 34.92 17.49 -25.09
C SER A 11 33.71 18.15 -25.79
N THR A 12 33.19 17.63 -26.90
CA THR A 12 32.05 18.29 -27.59
C THR A 12 30.82 17.43 -27.88
N HIS A 13 30.81 16.14 -27.50
CA HIS A 13 29.68 15.26 -27.84
C HIS A 13 28.68 14.98 -26.70
N LEU A 14 28.92 15.49 -25.48
CA LEU A 14 28.04 15.22 -24.32
C LEU A 14 26.99 16.30 -24.02
N HIS A 15 27.05 17.49 -24.64
CA HIS A 15 26.10 18.57 -24.34
C HIS A 15 24.85 18.60 -25.22
N TYR A 16 24.84 17.86 -26.35
CA TYR A 16 23.74 17.96 -27.32
C TYR A 16 22.54 17.04 -27.03
N THR A 17 22.72 15.97 -26.26
CA THR A 17 21.67 14.95 -26.03
C THR A 17 20.80 15.20 -24.80
N ILE A 18 21.18 16.12 -23.90
CA ILE A 18 20.45 16.36 -22.65
C ILE A 18 19.29 17.36 -22.82
N HIS A 19 19.36 18.24 -23.83
CA HIS A 19 18.37 19.31 -23.99
C HIS A 19 17.08 18.87 -24.73
N THR A 20 17.11 17.78 -25.49
CA THR A 20 15.97 17.32 -26.31
C THR A 20 14.96 16.45 -25.55
N MET A 21 15.36 15.74 -24.50
CA MET A 21 14.43 14.87 -23.74
C MET A 21 13.57 15.61 -22.71
N LYS A 22 13.97 16.81 -22.27
CA LYS A 22 13.20 17.59 -21.28
C LYS A 22 11.95 18.27 -21.86
N LYS A 23 11.87 18.45 -23.17
CA LYS A 23 10.72 19.11 -23.84
C LYS A 23 9.58 18.15 -24.21
N ILE A 24 9.85 16.84 -24.33
CA ILE A 24 8.83 15.85 -24.71
C ILE A 24 7.95 15.43 -23.53
N ILE A 25 8.47 15.53 -22.29
CA ILE A 25 7.74 15.15 -21.06
C ILE A 25 6.61 16.15 -20.71
N PHE A 26 6.65 17.39 -21.20
CA PHE A 26 5.63 18.40 -20.89
C PHE A 26 4.37 18.35 -21.77
N LEU A 27 4.31 17.50 -22.81
CA LEU A 27 3.19 17.47 -23.77
C LEU A 27 2.17 16.35 -23.56
N ILE A 28 2.31 15.50 -22.53
CA ILE A 28 1.40 14.36 -22.29
C ILE A 28 0.48 14.56 -21.07
N PHE A 29 0.69 15.59 -20.24
CA PHE A 29 -0.11 15.84 -19.03
C PHE A 29 -1.32 16.78 -19.23
N GLY A 30 -1.63 17.19 -20.46
CA GLY A 30 -2.61 18.25 -20.74
C GLY A 30 -4.05 17.83 -21.07
N SER A 31 -4.41 16.54 -21.08
CA SER A 31 -5.71 16.11 -21.62
C SER A 31 -6.57 15.21 -20.71
N LEU A 32 -6.25 15.07 -19.43
CA LEU A 32 -7.10 14.32 -18.48
C LEU A 32 -7.50 15.16 -17.26
N PHE A 33 -8.04 16.35 -17.51
CA PHE A 33 -8.90 17.05 -16.56
C PHE A 33 -10.03 17.70 -17.34
N LEU A 34 -11.12 16.97 -17.57
CA LEU A 34 -12.49 17.49 -17.69
C LEU A 34 -13.47 16.30 -17.79
N GLN A 35 -14.12 15.98 -16.67
CA GLN A 35 -15.51 15.51 -16.56
C GLN A 35 -15.80 15.44 -15.04
N ALA A 36 -16.00 16.57 -14.39
CA ALA A 36 -17.33 17.08 -14.04
C ALA A 36 -18.09 16.11 -13.12
N CYS A 37 -17.96 16.35 -11.80
CA CYS A 37 -18.96 15.96 -10.81
C CYS A 37 -20.30 16.61 -11.22
N SER A 38 -21.33 15.80 -11.43
CA SER A 38 -22.72 16.30 -11.40
C SER A 38 -23.28 15.98 -10.03
N ASP A 39 -23.51 17.04 -9.25
CA ASP A 39 -24.33 17.03 -8.05
C ASP A 39 -25.80 17.08 -8.49
N ASP A 40 -26.52 15.97 -8.35
CA ASP A 40 -27.98 15.99 -8.41
C ASP A 40 -28.54 16.17 -7.00
N ASN A 41 -28.86 17.42 -6.68
CA ASN A 41 -29.83 17.75 -5.64
C ASN A 41 -31.22 17.31 -6.14
N ASN A 42 -31.83 16.32 -5.48
CA ASN A 42 -33.26 16.10 -5.59
C ASN A 42 -33.88 16.05 -4.19
N THR A 43 -34.52 17.16 -3.86
CA THR A 43 -35.46 17.36 -2.77
C THR A 43 -36.75 16.61 -3.08
N ASP A 44 -37.29 15.91 -2.06
CA ASP A 44 -38.72 15.79 -1.72
C ASP A 44 -39.12 14.36 -1.34
N ASN A 45 -39.27 14.13 -0.03
CA ASN A 45 -40.63 14.04 0.52
C ASN A 45 -40.65 13.98 2.05
N THR A 46 -41.26 15.02 2.59
CA THR A 46 -41.98 15.15 3.85
C THR A 46 -42.71 13.88 4.32
N THR A 47 -42.51 13.51 5.59
CA THR A 47 -43.60 13.05 6.48
C THR A 47 -43.25 13.43 7.91
N SER A 48 -43.91 14.49 8.38
CA SER A 48 -44.16 14.88 9.78
C SER A 48 -45.00 13.78 10.46
N ASN A 49 -45.03 13.50 11.78
CA ASN A 49 -44.94 14.25 13.03
C ASN A 49 -45.21 13.21 14.19
N PRO A 50 -45.27 13.53 15.50
CA PRO A 50 -44.33 14.19 16.41
C PRO A 50 -44.18 13.43 17.77
N VAL A 51 -43.60 14.09 18.80
CA VAL A 51 -43.68 13.82 20.27
C VAL A 51 -42.61 12.85 20.81
N ALA A 52 -41.81 13.11 21.85
CA ALA A 52 -41.94 14.00 23.01
C ALA A 52 -40.60 14.61 23.48
N THR A 53 -40.71 15.86 23.92
CA THR A 53 -39.78 16.60 24.78
C THR A 53 -39.79 16.03 26.21
N ALA A 54 -38.62 15.83 26.82
CA ALA A 54 -38.48 15.89 28.28
C ALA A 54 -37.06 16.34 28.67
N SER A 55 -37.01 17.54 29.23
CA SER A 55 -35.84 18.19 29.84
C SER A 55 -35.86 17.93 31.35
N ILE A 56 -34.76 17.48 31.95
CA ILE A 56 -34.52 17.58 33.41
C ILE A 56 -33.01 17.82 33.70
N LYS A 57 -32.68 19.09 33.98
CA LYS A 57 -31.89 19.71 35.08
C LYS A 57 -30.56 19.10 35.61
N GLU A 58 -29.52 19.97 35.67
CA GLU A 58 -28.32 20.02 36.57
C GLU A 58 -28.71 19.97 38.08
N ALA A 59 -27.93 19.61 39.11
CA ALA A 59 -26.53 19.21 39.43
C ALA A 59 -26.57 18.63 40.91
N PRO A 60 -25.49 18.47 41.72
CA PRO A 60 -24.11 17.99 41.56
C PRO A 60 -23.77 16.81 42.54
N GLN A 61 -22.74 15.98 42.28
CA GLN A 61 -21.84 15.51 43.37
C GLN A 61 -20.57 14.78 42.89
N LYS A 62 -19.45 15.46 43.17
CA LYS A 62 -18.15 14.96 43.62
C LYS A 62 -18.18 13.53 44.21
N ASN A 63 -17.49 12.61 43.55
CA ASN A 63 -16.67 11.56 44.14
C ASN A 63 -15.77 11.01 43.03
N ALA A 64 -14.47 11.35 43.07
CA ALA A 64 -13.49 10.79 42.15
C ALA A 64 -13.21 9.33 42.56
N PRO A 65 -13.50 8.32 41.72
CA PRO A 65 -12.96 7.00 41.92
C PRO A 65 -11.50 7.03 41.44
N LYS A 66 -10.61 6.56 42.31
CA LYS A 66 -9.24 6.17 42.02
C LYS A 66 -9.20 5.44 40.67
N SER A 67 -8.59 6.05 39.66
CA SER A 67 -8.42 5.43 38.35
C SER A 67 -7.48 4.24 38.51
N GLU A 68 -8.05 3.05 38.64
CA GLU A 68 -7.39 1.83 38.22
C GLU A 68 -6.94 2.00 36.76
N PRO A 69 -5.80 1.39 36.36
CA PRO A 69 -5.32 1.52 35.00
C PRO A 69 -6.41 0.99 34.08
N VAL A 70 -7.07 1.89 33.36
CA VAL A 70 -8.02 1.55 32.31
C VAL A 70 -7.21 0.74 31.31
N GLU A 71 -7.36 -0.59 31.35
CA GLU A 71 -7.04 -1.43 30.20
C GLU A 71 -7.78 -0.79 29.04
N SER A 72 -7.05 -0.14 28.14
CA SER A 72 -7.62 0.56 27.01
C SER A 72 -8.18 -0.49 26.06
N LYS A 73 -9.41 -0.91 26.32
CA LYS A 73 -10.19 -1.76 25.44
C LYS A 73 -10.35 -1.04 24.12
N TRP A 74 -9.81 -1.63 23.05
CA TRP A 74 -9.90 -1.08 21.70
C TRP A 74 -11.36 -0.74 21.36
N ASN A 75 -11.62 0.53 21.04
CA ASN A 75 -12.96 1.05 20.80
C ASN A 75 -13.49 0.79 19.38
N GLY A 76 -12.69 0.12 18.53
CA GLY A 76 -13.09 -0.29 17.20
C GLY A 76 -13.10 0.80 16.13
N THR A 77 -12.96 2.08 16.50
CA THR A 77 -13.18 3.21 15.59
C THR A 77 -11.91 3.93 15.16
N SER A 78 -10.83 3.81 15.93
CA SER A 78 -9.56 4.48 15.59
C SER A 78 -8.33 3.65 15.95
N LEU A 79 -7.27 3.84 15.16
CA LEU A 79 -5.90 3.42 15.48
C LEU A 79 -5.07 4.68 15.72
N SER A 80 -3.99 4.57 16.49
CA SER A 80 -3.06 5.71 16.62
C SER A 80 -2.39 6.01 15.27
N ASP A 81 -2.11 7.29 15.00
CA ASP A 81 -1.39 7.70 13.78
C ASP A 81 -0.04 7.00 13.63
N ALA A 82 0.63 6.76 14.76
CA ALA A 82 1.87 6.00 14.83
C ALA A 82 1.67 4.54 14.34
N THR A 83 0.62 3.87 14.83
CA THR A 83 0.26 2.51 14.41
C THR A 83 -0.12 2.45 12.94
N ILE A 84 -0.90 3.42 12.45
CA ILE A 84 -1.28 3.50 11.02
C ILE A 84 -0.02 3.59 10.15
N LYS A 85 0.89 4.53 10.46
CA LYS A 85 2.15 4.70 9.72
C LYS A 85 3.00 3.44 9.77
N LYS A 86 3.10 2.79 10.93
CA LYS A 86 3.90 1.57 11.08
C LYS A 86 3.32 0.41 10.28
N VAL A 87 2.01 0.18 10.34
CA VAL A 87 1.32 -0.85 9.55
C VAL A 87 1.48 -0.60 8.05
N GLN A 88 1.42 0.66 7.61
CA GLN A 88 1.65 1.01 6.20
C GLN A 88 3.08 0.69 5.76
N GLN A 89 4.07 1.04 6.58
CA GLN A 89 5.48 0.73 6.32
C GLN A 89 5.71 -0.80 6.28
N ASP A 90 5.16 -1.54 7.23
CA ASP A 90 5.35 -2.99 7.30
C ASP A 90 4.64 -3.71 6.15
N LYS A 91 3.47 -3.22 5.74
CA LYS A 91 2.80 -3.69 4.52
C LYS A 91 3.63 -3.40 3.27
N TYR A 92 4.28 -2.24 3.19
CA TYR A 92 5.19 -1.92 2.10
C TYR A 92 6.37 -2.88 2.09
N ASN A 93 6.99 -3.15 3.23
CA ASN A 93 8.10 -4.10 3.35
C ASN A 93 7.71 -5.52 2.91
N TYR A 94 6.56 -6.02 3.40
CA TYR A 94 6.01 -7.31 2.95
C TYR A 94 5.80 -7.34 1.42
N THR A 95 5.28 -6.25 0.86
CA THR A 95 5.07 -6.13 -0.58
C THR A 95 6.40 -6.16 -1.35
N GLN A 96 7.43 -5.47 -0.86
CA GLN A 96 8.77 -5.50 -1.45
C GLN A 96 9.41 -6.88 -1.37
N CYS A 97 9.26 -7.60 -0.25
CA CYS A 97 9.70 -8.99 -0.15
C CYS A 97 9.06 -9.83 -1.25
N VAL A 98 7.72 -9.80 -1.36
CA VAL A 98 6.99 -10.62 -2.35
C VAL A 98 7.47 -10.34 -3.78
N TYR A 99 7.64 -9.07 -4.17
CA TYR A 99 8.11 -8.75 -5.51
C TYR A 99 9.56 -9.13 -5.76
N THR A 100 10.44 -8.89 -4.79
CA THR A 100 11.86 -9.23 -4.90
C THR A 100 12.05 -10.74 -4.96
N GLU A 101 11.33 -11.47 -4.12
CA GLU A 101 11.36 -12.93 -4.08
C GLU A 101 10.89 -13.52 -5.42
N ALA A 102 9.74 -13.07 -5.94
CA ALA A 102 9.19 -13.57 -7.19
C ALA A 102 10.08 -13.34 -8.42
N GLN A 103 10.99 -12.37 -8.39
CA GLN A 103 11.94 -12.10 -9.47
C GLN A 103 13.13 -13.07 -9.49
N LYS A 104 13.33 -13.88 -8.44
CA LYS A 104 14.43 -14.84 -8.40
C LYS A 104 14.30 -15.87 -9.53
N LYS A 105 15.43 -16.15 -10.18
CA LYS A 105 15.51 -17.11 -11.31
C LYS A 105 15.03 -18.52 -10.93
N GLY A 106 15.12 -18.90 -9.65
CA GLY A 106 14.65 -20.20 -9.15
C GLY A 106 13.17 -20.47 -9.44
N TYR A 107 12.34 -19.43 -9.51
CA TYR A 107 10.90 -19.56 -9.76
C TYR A 107 10.52 -19.62 -11.25
N GLN A 108 11.46 -19.35 -12.16
CA GLN A 108 11.17 -19.31 -13.60
C GLN A 108 10.92 -20.70 -14.21
N LYS A 109 11.41 -21.75 -13.56
CA LYS A 109 11.38 -23.13 -14.08
C LYS A 109 10.30 -24.01 -13.45
N ILE A 110 9.44 -23.46 -12.61
CA ILE A 110 8.38 -24.20 -11.92
C ILE A 110 7.01 -23.59 -12.24
N ASP A 111 5.96 -24.38 -12.04
CA ASP A 111 4.56 -23.95 -12.20
C ASP A 111 4.27 -22.69 -11.37
N SER A 112 3.56 -21.73 -11.97
CA SER A 112 3.27 -20.43 -11.35
C SER A 112 2.54 -20.52 -10.01
N ARG A 113 1.73 -21.56 -9.75
CA ARG A 113 1.04 -21.75 -8.46
C ARG A 113 2.01 -22.21 -7.39
N VAL A 114 2.90 -23.14 -7.73
CA VAL A 114 3.95 -23.61 -6.82
C VAL A 114 4.92 -22.48 -6.49
N ALA A 115 5.35 -21.70 -7.50
CA ALA A 115 6.16 -20.51 -7.30
C ALA A 115 5.47 -19.49 -6.41
N THR A 116 4.18 -19.21 -6.65
CA THR A 116 3.40 -18.28 -5.81
C THR A 116 3.37 -18.72 -4.35
N ASP A 117 3.09 -20.00 -4.07
CA ASP A 117 3.03 -20.50 -2.70
C ASP A 117 4.39 -20.38 -2.00
N ALA A 118 5.48 -20.73 -2.69
CA ALA A 118 6.84 -20.60 -2.16
C ALA A 118 7.20 -19.12 -1.86
N VAL A 119 6.92 -18.22 -2.79
CA VAL A 119 7.15 -16.77 -2.63
C VAL A 119 6.39 -16.23 -1.42
N ILE A 120 5.09 -16.54 -1.32
CA ILE A 120 4.26 -16.03 -0.23
C ILE A 120 4.75 -16.55 1.11
N LYS A 121 5.06 -17.86 1.23
CA LYS A 121 5.60 -18.48 2.45
C LYS A 121 6.92 -17.84 2.89
N GLN A 122 7.83 -17.58 1.95
CA GLN A 122 9.12 -16.97 2.25
C GLN A 122 8.98 -15.57 2.88
N CYS A 123 7.93 -14.84 2.53
CA CYS A 123 7.65 -13.49 3.03
C CYS A 123 6.65 -13.44 4.19
N GLU A 124 6.18 -14.58 4.73
CA GLU A 124 5.28 -14.61 5.89
C GLU A 124 5.88 -13.96 7.16
N PRO A 125 7.19 -14.03 7.45
CA PRO A 125 7.79 -13.31 8.58
C PRO A 125 7.55 -11.80 8.53
N ASP A 126 7.64 -11.16 7.36
CA ASP A 126 7.38 -9.72 7.21
C ASP A 126 5.91 -9.38 7.44
N LEU A 127 5.00 -10.26 7.01
CA LEU A 127 3.57 -10.11 7.27
C LEU A 127 3.27 -10.24 8.77
N ALA A 128 4.00 -11.11 9.49
CA ALA A 128 3.82 -11.31 10.93
C ALA A 128 4.19 -10.07 11.76
N ILE A 129 5.09 -9.20 11.28
CA ILE A 129 5.44 -7.93 11.95
C ILE A 129 4.20 -7.04 12.10
N ILE A 130 3.36 -6.96 11.06
CA ILE A 130 2.10 -6.19 11.09
C ILE A 130 1.20 -6.67 12.23
N ARG A 131 1.17 -7.98 12.48
CA ARG A 131 0.42 -8.57 13.58
C ARG A 131 0.86 -7.99 14.91
N THR A 132 2.17 -7.99 15.15
CA THR A 132 2.77 -7.47 16.38
C THR A 132 2.44 -5.99 16.57
N THR A 133 2.49 -5.19 15.50
CA THR A 133 2.10 -3.77 15.55
C THR A 133 0.66 -3.58 16.00
N PHE A 134 -0.29 -4.38 15.48
CA PHE A 134 -1.68 -4.30 15.93
C PHE A 134 -1.87 -4.72 17.38
N ILE A 135 -1.25 -5.83 17.79
CA ILE A 135 -1.38 -6.32 19.18
C ILE A 135 -0.80 -5.30 20.17
N ASN A 136 0.30 -4.65 19.83
CA ASN A 136 0.91 -3.62 20.68
C ASN A 136 0.05 -2.35 20.84
N ASP A 137 -0.83 -2.06 19.88
CA ASP A 137 -1.82 -0.96 19.93
C ASP A 137 -3.15 -1.40 20.56
N GLY A 138 -3.22 -2.61 21.13
CA GLY A 138 -4.41 -3.14 21.80
C GLY A 138 -5.49 -3.70 20.88
N VAL A 139 -5.22 -3.85 19.58
CA VAL A 139 -6.19 -4.41 18.62
C VAL A 139 -6.45 -5.90 18.94
N PRO A 140 -7.71 -6.36 19.00
CA PRO A 140 -8.03 -7.76 19.22
C PRO A 140 -7.42 -8.67 18.15
N LYS A 141 -6.98 -9.85 18.57
CA LYS A 141 -6.30 -10.82 17.71
C LYS A 141 -7.11 -11.18 16.47
N GLU A 142 -8.42 -11.36 16.61
CA GLU A 142 -9.33 -11.74 15.53
C GLU A 142 -9.38 -10.68 14.42
N ILE A 143 -9.26 -9.40 14.80
CA ILE A 143 -9.26 -8.27 13.87
C ILE A 143 -7.92 -8.18 13.15
N ALA A 144 -6.81 -8.28 13.90
CA ALA A 144 -5.47 -8.33 13.33
C ALA A 144 -5.33 -9.49 12.33
N ASP A 145 -5.70 -10.70 12.74
CA ASP A 145 -5.58 -11.91 11.91
C ASP A 145 -6.46 -11.82 10.64
N ARG A 146 -7.65 -11.20 10.72
CA ARG A 146 -8.50 -10.91 9.55
C ARG A 146 -7.82 -9.96 8.57
N TYR A 147 -7.18 -8.90 9.05
CA TYR A 147 -6.42 -7.97 8.21
C TYR A 147 -5.26 -8.68 7.51
N LEU A 148 -4.50 -9.51 8.23
CA LEU A 148 -3.38 -10.26 7.66
C LEU A 148 -3.86 -11.24 6.59
N LYS A 149 -4.93 -11.98 6.86
CA LYS A 149 -5.54 -12.89 5.88
C LYS A 149 -5.96 -12.16 4.61
N LYS A 150 -6.61 -11.00 4.74
CA LYS A 150 -6.99 -10.16 3.60
C LYS A 150 -5.76 -9.71 2.81
N THR A 151 -4.73 -9.21 3.49
CA THR A 151 -3.49 -8.74 2.88
C THR A 151 -2.77 -9.87 2.14
N ARG A 152 -2.61 -11.04 2.77
CA ARG A 152 -2.01 -12.24 2.18
C ARG A 152 -2.75 -12.66 0.92
N VAL A 153 -4.08 -12.78 0.97
CA VAL A 153 -4.90 -13.20 -0.17
C VAL A 153 -4.81 -12.20 -1.33
N GLN A 154 -4.84 -10.90 -1.04
CA GLN A 154 -4.71 -9.86 -2.07
C GLN A 154 -3.34 -9.93 -2.75
N MET A 155 -2.25 -10.08 -1.98
CA MET A 155 -0.91 -10.19 -2.56
C MET A 155 -0.71 -11.49 -3.33
N THR A 156 -1.23 -12.61 -2.82
CA THR A 156 -1.21 -13.91 -3.49
C THR A 156 -1.87 -13.83 -4.87
N ARG A 157 -3.04 -13.18 -4.98
CA ARG A 157 -3.73 -13.02 -6.28
C ARG A 157 -2.91 -12.19 -7.27
N LYS A 158 -2.34 -11.08 -6.81
CA LYS A 158 -1.51 -10.22 -7.66
C LYS A 158 -0.27 -10.94 -8.17
N ILE A 159 0.43 -11.65 -7.28
CA ILE A 159 1.67 -12.32 -7.67
C ILE A 159 1.40 -13.54 -8.54
N LEU A 160 0.34 -14.30 -8.27
CA LEU A 160 -0.09 -15.40 -9.12
C LEU A 160 -0.37 -14.93 -10.54
N GLN A 161 -1.14 -13.84 -10.68
CA GLN A 161 -1.44 -13.26 -11.98
C GLN A 161 -0.16 -12.86 -12.72
N SER A 162 0.78 -12.20 -12.04
CA SER A 162 2.07 -11.81 -12.63
C SER A 162 2.90 -13.02 -13.06
N LEU A 163 2.94 -14.09 -12.25
CA LEU A 163 3.71 -15.29 -12.56
C LEU A 163 3.09 -16.11 -13.69
N ILE A 164 1.76 -16.18 -13.78
CA ILE A 164 1.06 -16.81 -14.92
C ILE A 164 1.41 -16.09 -16.22
N PHE A 165 1.40 -14.75 -16.24
CA PHE A 165 1.79 -14.00 -17.43
C PHE A 165 3.25 -14.23 -17.80
N ALA A 166 4.15 -14.26 -16.82
CA ALA A 166 5.56 -14.56 -17.06
C ALA A 166 5.76 -15.99 -17.60
N GLU A 167 5.00 -16.96 -17.09
CA GLU A 167 5.03 -18.34 -17.55
C GLU A 167 4.53 -18.47 -18.99
N ALA A 168 3.39 -17.85 -19.32
CA ALA A 168 2.87 -17.82 -20.68
C ALA A 168 3.85 -17.17 -21.66
N ALA A 169 4.50 -16.06 -21.26
CA ALA A 169 5.51 -15.40 -22.08
C ALA A 169 6.73 -16.31 -22.37
N ARG A 170 7.20 -17.07 -21.37
CA ARG A 170 8.26 -18.07 -21.55
C ARG A 170 7.82 -19.18 -22.50
N ASN A 171 6.63 -19.72 -22.31
CA ASN A 171 6.08 -20.80 -23.14
C ASN A 171 5.86 -20.36 -24.60
N ALA A 172 5.58 -19.07 -24.82
CA ALA A 172 5.48 -18.47 -26.15
C ALA A 172 6.85 -18.09 -26.77
N GLY A 173 7.96 -18.30 -26.07
CA GLY A 173 9.30 -17.94 -26.55
C GLY A 173 9.62 -16.44 -26.51
N ALA A 174 8.81 -15.62 -25.85
CA ALA A 174 8.99 -14.17 -25.77
C ALA A 174 10.13 -13.74 -24.82
N THR A 175 10.51 -14.63 -23.89
CA THR A 175 11.60 -14.41 -22.94
C THR A 175 12.49 -15.66 -22.92
N GLN A 176 13.43 -15.74 -23.87
CA GLN A 176 14.57 -16.67 -23.81
C GLN A 176 15.81 -15.95 -23.26
#